data_AF-A0A167V074-F1
#
_entry.id   AF-A0A167V074-F1
#
_cell.length_a   1.000
_cell.length_b   1.000
_cell.length_c   1.000
_cell.angle_alpha   90.00
_cell.angle_beta   90.00
_cell.angle_gamma   90.00
#
_symmetry.space_group_name_H-M   'P 1'
#
loop_
_entity.id
_entity.type
_entity.pdbx_description
1 polymer ?
#
loop_
_entity_poly.entity_id
_entity_poly.type
_entity_poly.pdbx_seq_one_letter_code
_entity_poly.pdbx_strand_id
1 'polypeptide(L)'
;LERSTRVSAITSAPRWVVYSDKYVSGLTGPPPVSEVTGFNVFALSFLLIEGAYDKAEEWTQLTADERSTVKAQYEAAGISLIVSLFGSTDAPTSTGADPVATAKTMAAWVIEYGLDGCDVREDFNAMDAQDGSAETWLIDFTNALRAELPVGQYIVTHAPVAPWYIKLFSPTYYASGAYLKVNTEVGASIDWYNIQFYNQGT
;
A
#
# COMPACT_ATOMS: atom_id res chain seq x y z
N LEU A 1 -12.07 -4.61 -28.04
CA LEU A 1 -11.74 -4.41 -26.61
C LEU A 1 -10.56 -3.46 -26.57
N GLU A 2 -10.86 -2.16 -26.65
CA GLU A 2 -9.83 -1.14 -26.60
C GLU A 2 -9.27 -1.12 -25.18
N ARG A 3 -7.99 -1.49 -25.05
CA ARG A 3 -7.22 -1.21 -23.84
C ARG A 3 -7.12 0.32 -23.78
N SER A 4 -8.00 0.95 -23.00
CA SER A 4 -7.86 2.35 -22.64
C SER A 4 -6.45 2.53 -22.09
N THR A 5 -5.61 3.26 -22.83
CA THR A 5 -4.28 3.66 -22.37
C THR A 5 -4.49 4.63 -21.23
N ARG A 6 -4.65 4.11 -20.01
CA ARG A 6 -4.59 4.88 -18.78
C ARG A 6 -3.26 5.64 -18.82
N VAL A 7 -3.31 6.97 -18.76
CA VAL A 7 -2.13 7.80 -18.51
C VAL A 7 -1.46 7.23 -17.26
N SER A 8 -0.13 7.09 -17.26
CA SER A 8 0.58 6.43 -16.17
C SER A 8 0.16 7.04 -14.83
N ALA A 9 -0.40 6.20 -13.96
CA ALA A 9 -0.84 6.61 -12.63
C ALA A 9 0.35 6.91 -11.68
N ILE A 10 1.58 6.71 -12.16
CA ILE A 10 2.80 6.85 -11.38
C ILE A 10 3.26 8.30 -11.41
N THR A 11 3.11 8.97 -10.28
CA THR A 11 3.71 10.30 -10.05
C THR A 11 5.23 10.24 -10.15
N SER A 12 5.81 11.09 -10.99
CA SER A 12 7.27 11.24 -11.10
C SER A 12 7.86 11.74 -9.79
N ALA A 13 9.11 11.38 -9.51
CA ALA A 13 9.84 11.94 -8.37
C ALA A 13 10.01 13.48 -8.50
N PRO A 14 10.05 14.23 -7.37
CA PRO A 14 9.93 13.76 -6.00
C PRO A 14 8.50 13.34 -5.63
N ARG A 15 8.36 12.36 -4.73
CA ARG A 15 7.07 11.82 -4.27
C ARG A 15 6.86 12.20 -2.80
N TRP A 16 5.72 12.80 -2.52
CA TRP A 16 5.30 13.24 -1.20
C TRP A 16 4.02 12.51 -0.85
N VAL A 17 4.13 11.53 0.05
CA VAL A 17 3.05 10.61 0.41
C VAL A 17 2.44 11.04 1.74
N VAL A 18 1.11 11.05 1.82
CA VAL A 18 0.37 11.25 3.08
C VAL A 18 -0.68 10.16 3.25
N TYR A 19 -0.89 9.76 4.50
CA TYR A 19 -1.93 8.83 4.93
C TYR A 19 -2.95 9.61 5.75
N SER A 20 -4.23 9.25 5.64
CA SER A 20 -5.26 9.77 6.52
C SER A 20 -6.15 8.65 7.00
N ASP A 21 -6.30 8.58 8.32
CA ASP A 21 -7.13 7.61 9.03
C ASP A 21 -8.30 8.30 9.76
N LYS A 22 -8.14 9.59 10.07
CA LYS A 22 -9.08 10.31 10.91
C LYS A 22 -10.42 10.51 10.21
N TYR A 23 -11.49 10.02 10.83
CA TYR A 23 -12.86 10.38 10.47
C TYR A 23 -13.08 11.90 10.61
N VAL A 24 -13.68 12.52 9.59
CA VAL A 24 -13.98 13.95 9.56
C VAL A 24 -15.48 14.13 9.40
N SER A 25 -16.11 14.72 10.41
CA SER A 25 -17.57 14.96 10.41
C SER A 25 -18.00 15.75 9.17
N GLY A 26 -18.94 15.20 8.41
CA GLY A 26 -19.49 15.83 7.20
C GLY A 26 -18.67 15.61 5.92
N LEU A 27 -17.63 14.76 5.98
CA LEU A 27 -16.83 14.36 4.82
C LEU A 27 -16.91 12.83 4.67
N THR A 28 -17.19 12.36 3.46
CA THR A 28 -17.09 10.95 3.07
C THR A 28 -15.99 10.82 2.02
N GLY A 29 -14.98 10.02 2.31
CA GLY A 29 -13.85 9.75 1.42
C GLY A 29 -12.63 10.61 1.74
N PRO A 30 -11.72 10.80 0.77
CA PRO A 30 -10.51 11.58 0.99
C PRO A 30 -10.84 13.08 1.14
N PRO A 31 -9.97 13.86 1.81
CA PRO A 31 -10.18 15.29 2.01
C PRO A 31 -10.18 16.06 0.67
N PRO A 32 -10.72 17.29 0.64
CA PRO A 32 -10.56 18.17 -0.51
C PRO A 32 -9.08 18.36 -0.88
N VAL A 33 -8.77 18.44 -2.17
CA VAL A 33 -7.37 18.56 -2.66
C VAL A 33 -6.61 19.76 -2.07
N SER A 34 -7.31 20.83 -1.67
CA SER A 34 -6.72 21.99 -1.01
C SER A 34 -6.11 21.67 0.36
N GLU A 35 -6.62 20.65 1.06
CA GLU A 35 -6.14 20.26 2.40
C GLU A 35 -4.91 19.35 2.34
N VAL A 36 -4.57 18.82 1.17
CA VAL A 36 -3.40 17.95 0.94
C VAL A 36 -2.36 18.61 0.04
N THR A 37 -2.38 19.95 -0.03
CA THR A 37 -1.42 20.74 -0.80
C THR A 37 0.03 20.39 -0.41
N GLY A 38 0.86 20.09 -1.41
CA GLY A 38 2.26 19.69 -1.22
C GLY A 38 2.49 18.17 -1.25
N PHE A 39 1.42 17.37 -1.17
CA PHE A 39 1.46 15.93 -1.40
C PHE A 39 1.03 15.60 -2.82
N ASN A 40 1.61 14.53 -3.37
CA ASN A 40 1.28 14.06 -4.72
C ASN A 40 0.95 12.56 -4.77
N VAL A 41 0.85 11.93 -3.60
CA VAL A 41 0.26 10.61 -3.38
C VAL A 41 -0.52 10.65 -2.06
N PHE A 42 -1.78 10.25 -2.09
CA PHE A 42 -2.65 10.12 -0.92
C PHE A 42 -3.06 8.66 -0.73
N ALA A 43 -2.85 8.11 0.46
CA ALA A 43 -3.20 6.75 0.81
C ALA A 43 -4.43 6.70 1.74
N LEU A 44 -5.48 6.02 1.28
CA LEU A 44 -6.66 5.68 2.06
C LEU A 44 -6.29 4.57 3.07
N SER A 45 -6.47 4.84 4.36
CA SER A 45 -6.49 3.81 5.41
C SER A 45 -7.87 3.15 5.46
N PHE A 46 -8.08 1.85 5.59
CA PHE A 46 -7.18 0.73 5.28
C PHE A 46 -7.98 -0.35 4.55
N LEU A 47 -7.33 -1.14 3.70
CA LEU A 47 -7.91 -2.38 3.18
C LEU A 47 -7.30 -3.57 3.91
N LEU A 48 -8.07 -4.18 4.80
CA LEU A 48 -7.69 -5.34 5.62
C LEU A 48 -8.16 -6.64 4.94
N ILE A 49 -7.70 -7.80 5.43
CA ILE A 49 -8.16 -9.12 4.96
C ILE A 49 -9.68 -9.24 5.03
N GLU A 50 -10.30 -8.70 6.09
CA GLU A 50 -11.74 -8.76 6.30
C GLU A 50 -12.53 -7.79 5.40
N GLY A 51 -11.87 -6.76 4.83
CA GLY A 51 -12.52 -5.77 3.99
C GLY A 51 -11.97 -4.35 4.17
N ALA A 52 -12.70 -3.38 3.62
CA ALA A 52 -12.35 -1.97 3.72
C ALA A 52 -12.77 -1.41 5.08
N TYR A 53 -11.88 -0.65 5.70
CA TYR A 53 -12.07 0.07 6.96
C TYR A 53 -11.69 1.54 6.79
N ASP A 54 -12.14 2.39 7.72
CA ASP A 54 -11.80 3.81 7.81
C ASP A 54 -12.04 4.57 6.49
N LYS A 55 -11.05 5.28 5.95
CA LYS A 55 -11.14 5.98 4.66
C LYS A 55 -11.38 5.07 3.46
N ALA A 56 -10.92 3.82 3.48
CA ALA A 56 -11.24 2.86 2.43
C ALA A 56 -12.72 2.46 2.51
N GLU A 57 -13.29 2.32 3.72
CA GLU A 57 -14.73 2.08 3.90
C GLU A 57 -15.55 3.27 3.41
N GLU A 58 -15.20 4.50 3.81
CA GLU A 58 -15.86 5.71 3.32
C GLU A 58 -15.84 5.80 1.78
N TRP A 59 -14.74 5.37 1.14
CA TRP A 59 -14.64 5.33 -0.32
C TRP A 59 -15.66 4.39 -0.99
N THR A 60 -16.05 3.32 -0.30
CA THR A 60 -17.11 2.40 -0.79
C THR A 60 -18.50 3.01 -0.72
N GLN A 61 -18.73 3.96 0.19
CA GLN A 61 -20.03 4.61 0.39
C GLN A 61 -20.36 5.63 -0.70
N LEU A 62 -19.35 6.14 -1.39
CA LEU A 62 -19.54 6.99 -2.57
C LEU A 62 -20.17 6.20 -3.71
N THR A 63 -20.96 6.87 -4.55
CA THR A 63 -21.38 6.32 -5.84
C THR A 63 -20.20 6.28 -6.82
N ALA A 64 -20.36 5.55 -7.93
CA ALA A 64 -19.32 5.51 -8.98
C ALA A 64 -19.05 6.91 -9.57
N ASP A 65 -20.09 7.74 -9.73
CA ASP A 65 -19.97 9.11 -10.26
C ASP A 65 -19.27 10.04 -9.27
N GLU A 66 -19.54 9.91 -7.97
CA GLU A 66 -18.84 10.65 -6.93
C GLU A 66 -17.37 10.26 -6.85
N ARG A 67 -17.05 8.95 -6.89
CA ARG A 67 -15.66 8.49 -6.97
C ARG A 67 -14.95 9.02 -8.20
N SER A 68 -15.59 8.99 -9.36
CA SER A 68 -15.07 9.54 -10.61
C SER A 68 -14.78 11.04 -10.49
N THR A 69 -15.69 11.79 -9.87
CA THR A 69 -15.53 13.24 -9.63
C THR A 69 -14.33 13.51 -8.72
N VAL A 70 -14.21 12.79 -7.59
CA VAL A 70 -13.07 12.95 -6.68
C VAL A 70 -11.76 12.56 -7.35
N LYS A 71 -11.75 11.45 -8.11
CA LYS A 71 -10.57 11.01 -8.88
C LYS A 71 -10.12 12.06 -9.89
N ALA A 72 -11.04 12.67 -10.62
CA ALA A 72 -10.72 13.73 -11.57
C ALA A 72 -10.14 14.98 -10.87
N GLN A 73 -10.64 15.34 -9.68
CA GLN A 73 -10.09 16.45 -8.90
C GLN A 73 -8.67 16.17 -8.43
N TYR A 74 -8.41 14.96 -7.91
CA TYR A 74 -7.08 14.51 -7.49
C TYR A 74 -6.11 14.46 -8.67
N GLU A 75 -6.52 13.89 -9.81
CA GLU A 75 -5.71 13.84 -11.03
C GLU A 75 -5.38 15.24 -11.56
N ALA A 76 -6.37 16.15 -11.59
CA ALA A 76 -6.15 17.54 -12.00
C ALA A 76 -5.19 18.30 -11.07
N ALA A 77 -5.12 17.90 -9.79
CA ALA A 77 -4.15 18.42 -8.83
C ALA A 77 -2.78 17.71 -8.89
N GLY A 78 -2.62 16.68 -9.73
CA GLY A 78 -1.40 15.88 -9.82
C GLY A 78 -1.18 14.94 -8.63
N ILE A 79 -2.25 14.47 -8.01
CA ILE A 79 -2.23 13.61 -6.82
C ILE A 79 -2.77 12.22 -7.18
N SER A 80 -1.97 11.19 -6.97
CA SER A 80 -2.45 9.80 -7.06
C SER A 80 -3.18 9.39 -5.79
N LEU A 81 -4.30 8.69 -5.93
CA LEU A 81 -5.11 8.16 -4.83
C LEU A 81 -4.93 6.64 -4.75
N ILE A 82 -4.29 6.16 -3.68
CA ILE A 82 -4.00 4.75 -3.43
C ILE A 82 -4.67 4.28 -2.13
N VAL A 83 -4.59 2.99 -1.82
CA VAL A 83 -5.04 2.42 -0.54
C VAL A 83 -3.89 1.78 0.23
N SER A 84 -3.83 2.00 1.54
CA SER A 84 -2.92 1.28 2.44
C SER A 84 -3.54 -0.08 2.76
N LEU A 85 -2.85 -1.15 2.41
CA LEU A 85 -3.23 -2.52 2.74
C LEU A 85 -2.78 -2.83 4.17
N PHE A 86 -3.59 -3.59 4.89
CA PHE A 86 -3.34 -4.03 6.25
C PHE A 86 -3.21 -2.84 7.22
N GLY A 87 -2.54 -3.03 8.35
CA GLY A 87 -2.38 -2.00 9.37
C GLY A 87 -1.87 -2.62 10.66
N SER A 88 -1.86 -1.86 11.75
CA SER A 88 -1.43 -2.39 13.06
C SER A 88 -2.36 -3.47 13.64
N THR A 89 -3.57 -3.59 13.10
CA THR A 89 -4.62 -4.52 13.56
C THR A 89 -4.79 -5.74 12.66
N ASP A 90 -4.06 -5.84 11.56
CA ASP A 90 -4.17 -6.93 10.60
C ASP A 90 -2.81 -7.59 10.36
N ALA A 91 -2.76 -8.90 10.56
CA ALA A 91 -1.53 -9.68 10.64
C ALA A 91 -1.59 -10.86 9.67
N PRO A 92 -1.52 -10.61 8.34
CA PRO A 92 -1.84 -11.61 7.32
C PRO A 92 -0.91 -12.82 7.37
N THR A 93 0.37 -12.62 7.65
CA THR A 93 1.32 -13.73 7.75
C THR A 93 1.07 -14.57 9.00
N SER A 94 0.95 -13.94 10.17
CA SER A 94 0.77 -14.61 11.46
C SER A 94 -0.58 -15.33 11.58
N THR A 95 -1.60 -14.85 10.87
CA THR A 95 -2.91 -15.50 10.78
C THR A 95 -2.97 -16.61 9.73
N GLY A 96 -1.90 -16.81 8.96
CA GLY A 96 -1.81 -17.86 7.95
C GLY A 96 -2.64 -17.60 6.70
N ALA A 97 -2.90 -16.33 6.37
CA ALA A 97 -3.59 -15.97 5.14
C ALA A 97 -2.76 -16.39 3.92
N ASP A 98 -3.41 -16.91 2.88
CA ASP A 98 -2.73 -17.29 1.65
C ASP A 98 -2.27 -16.03 0.88
N PRO A 99 -0.97 -15.82 0.63
CA PRO A 99 -0.48 -14.58 0.03
C PRO A 99 -1.02 -14.34 -1.38
N VAL A 100 -1.23 -15.41 -2.17
CA VAL A 100 -1.69 -15.29 -3.56
C VAL A 100 -3.18 -14.92 -3.61
N ALA A 101 -4.00 -15.59 -2.81
CA ALA A 101 -5.43 -15.30 -2.71
C ALA A 101 -5.67 -13.90 -2.15
N THR A 102 -4.94 -13.52 -1.09
CA THR A 102 -5.03 -12.17 -0.51
C THR A 102 -4.63 -11.12 -1.56
N ALA A 103 -3.52 -11.30 -2.27
CA ALA A 103 -3.08 -10.36 -3.31
C ALA A 103 -4.14 -10.15 -4.40
N LYS A 104 -4.79 -11.23 -4.85
CA LYS A 104 -5.87 -11.16 -5.85
C LYS A 104 -7.09 -10.42 -5.34
N THR A 105 -7.51 -10.69 -4.10
CA THR A 105 -8.62 -9.97 -3.46
C THR A 105 -8.33 -8.48 -3.37
N MET A 106 -7.12 -8.11 -2.92
CA MET A 106 -6.75 -6.70 -2.78
C MET A 106 -6.61 -5.99 -4.13
N ALA A 107 -6.01 -6.65 -5.13
CA ALA A 107 -5.93 -6.11 -6.49
C ALA A 107 -7.32 -5.90 -7.10
N ALA A 108 -8.22 -6.88 -6.95
CA ALA A 108 -9.59 -6.77 -7.44
C ALA A 108 -10.30 -5.55 -6.82
N TRP A 109 -10.14 -5.31 -5.52
CA TRP A 109 -10.70 -4.14 -4.84
C TRP A 109 -10.10 -2.83 -5.37
N VAL A 110 -8.77 -2.74 -5.53
CA VAL A 110 -8.09 -1.56 -6.11
C VAL A 110 -8.65 -1.24 -7.50
N ILE A 111 -8.88 -2.26 -8.33
CA ILE A 111 -9.42 -2.12 -9.69
C ILE A 111 -10.90 -1.71 -9.65
N GLU A 112 -11.72 -2.41 -8.86
CA GLU A 112 -13.16 -2.17 -8.73
C GLU A 112 -13.46 -0.73 -8.28
N TYR A 113 -12.69 -0.24 -7.32
CA TYR A 113 -12.87 1.09 -6.74
C TYR A 113 -12.04 2.18 -7.44
N GLY A 114 -11.42 1.87 -8.58
CA GLY A 114 -10.80 2.84 -9.47
C GLY A 114 -9.59 3.57 -8.89
N LEU A 115 -8.85 2.93 -7.98
CA LEU A 115 -7.66 3.53 -7.37
C LEU A 115 -6.43 3.43 -8.27
N ASP A 116 -5.41 4.20 -7.94
CA ASP A 116 -4.15 4.27 -8.69
C ASP A 116 -3.13 3.22 -8.23
N GLY A 117 -3.42 2.49 -7.16
CA GLY A 117 -2.49 1.55 -6.58
C GLY A 117 -2.71 1.29 -5.09
N CYS A 118 -1.68 0.75 -4.45
CA CYS A 118 -1.68 0.45 -3.03
C CYS A 118 -0.30 0.58 -2.36
N ASP A 119 -0.32 0.63 -1.03
CA ASP A 119 0.84 0.59 -0.13
C ASP A 119 0.73 -0.59 0.83
N VAL A 120 1.72 -1.47 0.86
CA VAL A 120 1.74 -2.68 1.67
C VAL A 120 2.33 -2.36 3.04
N ARG A 121 1.53 -2.52 4.10
CA ARG A 121 2.01 -2.55 5.50
C ARG A 121 2.11 -3.99 6.00
N GLU A 122 2.84 -4.17 7.09
CA GLU A 122 3.46 -5.45 7.40
C GLU A 122 3.20 -5.95 8.80
N ASP A 123 3.28 -7.28 8.93
CA ASP A 123 3.06 -8.03 10.16
C ASP A 123 4.33 -8.10 11.03
N PHE A 124 4.33 -7.35 12.13
CA PHE A 124 5.44 -7.32 13.07
C PHE A 124 5.73 -8.67 13.73
N ASN A 125 4.70 -9.44 14.09
CA ASN A 125 4.88 -10.71 14.79
C ASN A 125 5.61 -11.71 13.90
N ALA A 126 5.23 -11.77 12.61
CA ALA A 126 5.88 -12.64 11.65
C ALA A 126 7.31 -12.20 11.33
N MET A 127 7.56 -10.89 11.17
CA MET A 127 8.93 -10.38 10.97
C MET A 127 9.82 -10.63 12.19
N ASP A 128 9.31 -10.44 13.41
CA ASP A 128 10.07 -10.61 14.66
C ASP A 128 10.37 -12.08 14.98
N ALA A 129 9.59 -13.02 14.44
CA ALA A 129 9.88 -14.45 14.52
C ALA A 129 11.20 -14.84 13.82
N GLN A 130 11.64 -14.05 12.83
CA GLN A 130 12.92 -14.22 12.12
C GLN A 130 13.14 -15.63 11.52
N ASP A 131 12.06 -16.31 11.16
CA ASP A 131 12.06 -17.68 10.64
C ASP A 131 11.95 -17.76 9.10
N GLY A 132 11.83 -16.61 8.42
CA GLY A 132 11.71 -16.54 6.98
C GLY A 132 10.26 -16.55 6.45
N SER A 133 9.27 -16.71 7.32
CA SER A 133 7.86 -16.79 6.93
C SER A 133 7.33 -15.47 6.36
N ALA A 134 7.62 -14.35 7.03
CA ALA A 134 7.22 -13.01 6.58
C ALA A 134 7.81 -12.64 5.22
N GLU A 135 9.10 -12.90 5.01
CA GLU A 135 9.75 -12.63 3.74
C GLU A 135 9.17 -13.48 2.62
N THR A 136 8.93 -14.77 2.87
CA THR A 136 8.34 -15.68 1.89
C THR A 136 6.92 -15.23 1.52
N TRP A 137 6.09 -14.93 2.53
CA TRP A 137 4.74 -14.44 2.33
C TRP A 137 4.72 -13.17 1.48
N LEU A 138 5.62 -12.22 1.76
CA LEU A 138 5.69 -10.97 1.02
C LEU A 138 6.17 -11.09 -0.40
N ILE A 139 7.13 -11.97 -0.65
CA ILE A 139 7.61 -12.25 -2.00
C ILE A 139 6.46 -12.83 -2.84
N ASP A 140 5.75 -13.82 -2.30
CA ASP A 140 4.63 -14.45 -2.99
C ASP A 140 3.47 -13.47 -3.19
N PHE A 141 3.13 -12.70 -2.17
CA PHE A 141 2.10 -11.66 -2.21
C PHE A 141 2.43 -10.60 -3.26
N THR A 142 3.65 -10.06 -3.26
CA THR A 142 4.07 -9.01 -4.20
C THR A 142 4.07 -9.50 -5.64
N ASN A 143 4.56 -10.73 -5.89
CA ASN A 143 4.53 -11.34 -7.22
C ASN A 143 3.09 -11.53 -7.72
N ALA A 144 2.20 -12.06 -6.88
CA ALA A 144 0.80 -12.22 -7.22
C ALA A 144 0.09 -10.88 -7.43
N LEU A 145 0.36 -9.90 -6.58
CA LEU A 145 -0.21 -8.55 -6.66
C LEU A 145 0.20 -7.88 -7.97
N ARG A 146 1.46 -8.00 -8.39
CA ARG A 146 1.98 -7.42 -9.64
C ARG A 146 1.50 -8.12 -10.90
N ALA A 147 1.06 -9.38 -10.81
CA ALA A 147 0.37 -10.02 -11.92
C ALA A 147 -0.97 -9.34 -12.22
N GLU A 148 -1.65 -8.83 -11.20
CA GLU A 148 -2.95 -8.15 -11.30
C GLU A 148 -2.82 -6.61 -11.43
N LEU A 149 -1.78 -6.02 -10.84
CA LEU A 149 -1.47 -4.58 -10.83
C LEU A 149 -0.10 -4.29 -11.50
N PRO A 150 -0.01 -4.35 -12.85
CA PRO A 150 1.27 -4.32 -13.54
C PRO A 150 2.09 -3.05 -13.28
N VAL A 151 3.41 -3.23 -13.21
CA VAL A 151 4.39 -2.13 -13.14
C VAL A 151 4.15 -1.14 -14.28
N GLY A 152 4.19 0.16 -13.97
CA GLY A 152 3.94 1.24 -14.93
C GLY A 152 2.46 1.63 -15.06
N GLN A 153 1.53 0.78 -14.62
CA GLN A 153 0.08 1.03 -14.68
C GLN A 153 -0.52 1.36 -13.31
N TYR A 154 0.01 0.74 -12.26
CA TYR A 154 -0.40 0.95 -10.87
C TYR A 154 0.81 1.22 -9.99
N ILE A 155 0.62 2.07 -8.99
CA ILE A 155 1.56 2.28 -7.89
C ILE A 155 1.47 1.09 -6.94
N VAL A 156 2.58 0.40 -6.70
CA VAL A 156 2.70 -0.56 -5.58
C VAL A 156 3.91 -0.17 -4.77
N THR A 157 3.65 0.13 -3.51
CA THR A 157 4.64 0.62 -2.55
C THR A 157 4.60 -0.24 -1.30
N HIS A 158 5.66 -0.19 -0.52
CA HIS A 158 5.75 -0.91 0.74
C HIS A 158 6.17 0.07 1.84
N ALA A 159 5.64 -0.09 3.05
CA ALA A 159 5.95 0.77 4.20
C ALA A 159 6.63 0.00 5.34
N PRO A 160 7.84 -0.56 5.13
CA PRO A 160 8.58 -1.25 6.18
C PRO A 160 9.08 -0.29 7.26
N VAL A 161 9.33 -0.81 8.47
CA VAL A 161 10.04 -0.05 9.51
C VAL A 161 11.55 -0.09 9.30
N ALA A 162 12.24 1.00 9.68
CA ALA A 162 13.68 1.11 9.52
C ALA A 162 14.51 -0.04 10.14
N PRO A 163 14.16 -0.61 11.33
CA PRO A 163 14.91 -1.73 11.90
C PRO A 163 14.93 -3.00 11.06
N TRP A 164 14.01 -3.22 10.12
CA TRP A 164 14.05 -4.38 9.24
C TRP A 164 15.16 -4.31 8.18
N TYR A 165 15.90 -3.21 8.14
CA TYR A 165 17.13 -3.04 7.37
C TYR A 165 18.40 -3.10 8.24
N ILE A 166 18.27 -3.32 9.56
CA ILE A 166 19.41 -3.26 10.50
C ILE A 166 20.52 -4.25 10.17
N LYS A 167 20.22 -5.33 9.44
CA LYS A 167 21.22 -6.30 8.97
C LYS A 167 22.34 -5.67 8.13
N LEU A 168 22.09 -4.51 7.50
CA LEU A 168 23.13 -3.70 6.85
C LEU A 168 24.25 -3.26 7.81
N PHE A 169 23.95 -3.15 9.11
CA PHE A 169 24.84 -2.64 10.14
C PHE A 169 25.16 -3.69 11.22
N SER A 170 24.26 -4.64 11.44
CA SER A 170 24.37 -5.71 12.45
C SER A 170 23.97 -7.07 11.84
N PRO A 171 24.88 -7.77 11.14
CA PRO A 171 24.58 -8.94 10.32
C PRO A 171 23.96 -10.13 11.07
N THR A 172 24.07 -10.15 12.40
CA THR A 172 23.50 -11.17 13.29
C THR A 172 22.02 -10.97 13.61
N TYR A 173 21.46 -9.80 13.32
CA TYR A 173 20.03 -9.50 13.48
C TYR A 173 19.28 -9.79 12.17
N TYR A 174 18.05 -10.31 12.28
CA TYR A 174 17.24 -10.77 11.15
C TYR A 174 18.01 -11.77 10.27
N ALA A 175 18.35 -12.92 10.84
CA ALA A 175 19.07 -13.99 10.14
C ALA A 175 18.37 -14.39 8.83
N SER A 176 17.03 -14.39 8.83
CA SER A 176 16.14 -14.63 7.67
C SER A 176 16.25 -13.58 6.55
N GLY A 177 16.76 -12.38 6.85
CA GLY A 177 17.04 -11.30 5.91
C GLY A 177 16.08 -10.12 5.94
N ALA A 178 14.89 -10.29 6.52
CA ALA A 178 13.84 -9.28 6.62
C ALA A 178 13.64 -8.54 5.28
N TYR A 179 13.48 -7.21 5.32
CA TYR A 179 13.19 -6.43 4.12
C TYR A 179 14.35 -6.34 3.12
N LEU A 180 15.58 -6.69 3.51
CA LEU A 180 16.67 -6.85 2.53
C LEU A 180 16.44 -8.04 1.61
N LYS A 181 15.91 -9.15 2.14
CA LYS A 181 15.55 -10.32 1.32
C LYS A 181 14.38 -9.98 0.41
N VAL A 182 13.32 -9.35 0.93
CA VAL A 182 12.16 -8.89 0.13
C VAL A 182 12.63 -7.97 -1.01
N ASN A 183 13.47 -6.98 -0.72
CA ASN A 183 14.02 -6.09 -1.75
C ASN A 183 14.89 -6.83 -2.78
N THR A 184 15.67 -7.83 -2.36
CA THR A 184 16.52 -8.61 -3.27
C THR A 184 15.68 -9.41 -4.26
N GLU A 185 14.59 -10.03 -3.79
CA GLU A 185 13.77 -10.95 -4.58
C GLU A 185 12.72 -10.24 -5.43
N VAL A 186 12.07 -9.20 -4.88
CA VAL A 186 10.95 -8.51 -5.54
C VAL A 186 11.06 -6.98 -5.53
N GLY A 187 12.14 -6.40 -5.02
CA GLY A 187 12.28 -4.93 -4.93
C GLY A 187 12.24 -4.21 -6.28
N ALA A 188 12.64 -4.87 -7.37
CA ALA A 188 12.52 -4.32 -8.73
C ALA A 188 11.06 -4.16 -9.20
N SER A 189 10.11 -4.83 -8.55
CA SER A 189 8.68 -4.69 -8.82
C SER A 189 7.99 -3.75 -7.81
N ILE A 190 8.69 -3.17 -6.84
CA ILE A 190 8.15 -2.21 -5.88
C ILE A 190 8.55 -0.80 -6.33
N ASP A 191 7.59 0.12 -6.51
CA ASP A 191 7.88 1.44 -7.11
C ASP A 191 8.71 2.35 -6.20
N TRP A 192 8.51 2.24 -4.88
CA TRP A 192 9.34 2.82 -3.81
C TRP A 192 8.96 2.28 -2.43
N TYR A 193 9.79 2.59 -1.43
CA TYR A 193 9.55 2.28 -0.02
C TYR A 193 9.20 3.54 0.79
N ASN A 194 8.08 3.51 1.51
CA ASN A 194 7.67 4.49 2.51
C ASN A 194 8.24 4.11 3.89
N ILE A 195 9.57 4.10 4.03
CA ILE A 195 10.24 3.59 5.23
C ILE A 195 9.80 4.39 6.47
N GLN A 196 9.30 3.68 7.48
CA GLN A 196 8.87 4.27 8.74
C GLN A 196 10.09 4.46 9.65
N PHE A 197 10.45 5.72 9.91
CA PHE A 197 11.52 6.14 10.82
C PHE A 197 10.98 6.59 12.20
N TYR A 198 9.84 6.06 12.61
CA TYR A 198 9.10 6.49 13.79
C TYR A 198 8.41 5.28 14.45
N ASN A 199 8.26 5.30 15.78
CA ASN A 199 7.68 4.22 16.60
C ASN A 199 8.54 2.95 16.77
N GLN A 200 9.87 3.05 16.66
CA GLN A 200 10.81 1.93 16.91
C GLN A 200 11.78 2.20 18.08
N GLY A 201 11.40 3.06 19.01
CA GLY A 201 12.14 3.37 20.23
C GLY A 201 11.18 3.65 21.39
N THR A 202 11.73 3.76 22.59
CA THR A 202 11.02 4.12 23.83
C THR A 202 11.61 5.39 24.43
#